data_AF-A0A7J8TT42-F1
#
_entry.id   AF-A0A7J8TT42-F1
#
_cell.length_a   1.000
_cell.length_b   1.000
_cell.length_c   1.000
_cell.angle_alpha   90.00
_cell.angle_beta   90.00
_cell.angle_gamma   90.00
#
_symmetry.space_group_name_H-M   'P 1'
#
loop_
_entity.id
_entity.type
_entity.pdbx_description
1 polymer ?
#
loop_
_entity_poly.entity_id
_entity_poly.type
_entity_poly.pdbx_seq_one_letter_code
_entity_poly.pdbx_strand_id
1 'polypeptide(L)'
;MLFPPLLVFASIFSACCLATSTLGATLAKDEVEALKSIGGTLGKTWKFSVDPCGSGDESWAKFAEKDAYYVNNVTCDCSSNPCHIVRM
;
A
#
# COMPACT_ATOMS: atom_id res chain seq x y z
N MET A 1 21.76 40.56 -7.72
CA MET A 1 21.75 39.69 -6.52
C MET A 1 20.41 38.95 -6.41
N LEU A 2 20.06 38.11 -7.40
CA LEU A 2 18.75 37.43 -7.50
C LEU A 2 18.91 35.90 -7.54
N PHE A 3 19.94 35.36 -6.90
CA PHE A 3 20.21 33.91 -6.87
C PHE A 3 19.77 33.22 -5.57
N PRO A 4 19.88 33.84 -4.36
CA PRO A 4 19.49 33.17 -3.11
C PRO A 4 18.00 32.82 -2.99
N PRO A 5 17.03 33.71 -3.27
CA PRO A 5 15.62 33.42 -3.01
C PRO A 5 15.05 32.37 -3.97
N LEU A 6 15.58 32.28 -5.20
CA LEU A 6 15.15 31.33 -6.22
C LEU A 6 15.56 29.89 -5.85
N LEU A 7 16.76 29.72 -5.27
CA LEU A 7 17.23 28.43 -4.75
C LEU A 7 16.44 27.97 -3.52
N VAL A 8 16.05 28.91 -2.65
CA VAL A 8 15.20 28.61 -1.48
C VAL A 8 13.82 28.15 -1.93
N PHE A 9 13.20 28.83 -2.90
CA PHE A 9 11.91 28.41 -3.47
C PHE A 9 11.98 27.03 -4.14
N ALA A 10 13.02 26.76 -4.93
CA ALA A 10 13.21 25.46 -5.57
C ALA A 10 13.41 24.33 -4.53
N SER A 11 14.12 24.62 -3.43
CA SER A 11 14.32 23.67 -2.33
C SER A 11 13.02 23.34 -1.60
N ILE A 12 12.20 24.36 -1.28
CA ILE A 12 10.91 24.17 -0.62
C ILE A 12 9.94 23.41 -1.52
N PHE A 13 9.88 23.75 -2.82
CA PHE A 13 9.03 23.06 -3.79
C PHE A 13 9.42 21.59 -3.95
N SER A 14 10.72 21.31 -4.08
CA SER A 14 11.25 19.94 -4.16
C SER A 14 10.93 19.11 -2.90
N ALA A 15 11.15 19.66 -1.71
CA ALA A 15 10.83 18.99 -0.45
C ALA A 15 9.32 18.72 -0.28
N CYS A 16 8.47 19.64 -0.74
CA CYS A 16 7.01 19.48 -0.69
C CYS A 16 6.52 18.39 -1.66
N CYS A 17 7.07 18.32 -2.87
CA CYS A 17 6.75 17.27 -3.83
C CYS A 17 7.15 15.87 -3.32
N LEU A 18 8.32 15.74 -2.70
CA LEU A 18 8.80 14.47 -2.12
C LEU A 18 7.91 13.98 -0.96
N ALA A 19 7.37 14.89 -0.14
CA ALA A 19 6.48 14.53 0.97
C ALA A 19 5.13 13.94 0.53
N THR A 20 4.67 14.24 -0.69
CA THR A 20 3.42 13.68 -1.24
C THR A 20 3.59 12.29 -1.85
N SER A 21 4.84 11.84 -2.06
CA SER A 21 5.13 10.59 -2.77
C SER A 21 5.17 9.34 -1.88
N THR A 22 4.82 9.46 -0.59
CA THR A 22 4.84 8.32 0.36
C THR A 22 3.45 7.91 0.85
N LEU A 23 2.38 8.44 0.25
CA LEU A 23 1.03 7.95 0.56
C LEU A 23 0.84 6.62 -0.17
N GLY A 24 1.11 5.52 0.54
CA GLY A 24 0.77 4.17 0.10
C GLY A 24 -0.63 4.17 -0.48
N ALA A 25 -0.76 3.62 -1.69
CA ALA A 25 -2.00 3.65 -2.45
C ALA A 25 -3.09 2.98 -1.61
N THR A 26 -4.00 3.78 -1.07
CA THR A 26 -5.19 3.23 -0.42
C THR A 26 -5.98 2.50 -1.50
N LEU A 27 -6.24 1.20 -1.29
CA LEU A 27 -7.02 0.38 -2.22
C LEU A 27 -8.32 1.05 -2.60
N ALA A 28 -8.78 0.78 -3.83
CA ALA A 28 -10.11 1.21 -4.25
C ALA A 28 -11.17 0.60 -3.32
N LYS A 29 -12.27 1.33 -3.09
CA LYS A 29 -13.34 0.88 -2.17
C LYS A 29 -13.85 -0.52 -2.50
N ASP A 30 -13.94 -0.83 -3.79
CA ASP A 30 -14.47 -2.11 -4.27
C ASP A 30 -13.47 -3.26 -4.03
N GLU A 31 -12.16 -3.00 -4.10
CA GLU A 31 -11.13 -3.97 -3.72
C GLU A 31 -11.18 -4.26 -2.21
N VAL A 32 -11.34 -3.23 -1.37
CA VAL A 32 -11.49 -3.39 0.08
C VAL A 32 -12.73 -4.23 0.41
N GLU A 33 -13.84 -4.01 -0.28
CA GLU A 33 -15.09 -4.76 -0.06
C GLU A 33 -14.95 -6.23 -0.49
N ALA A 34 -14.34 -6.49 -1.64
CA ALA A 34 -14.04 -7.84 -2.11
C ALA A 34 -13.13 -8.59 -1.13
N LEU A 35 -12.06 -7.94 -0.65
CA LEU A 35 -11.13 -8.56 0.31
C LEU A 35 -11.79 -8.83 1.67
N LYS A 36 -12.71 -7.99 2.14
CA LYS A 36 -13.49 -8.29 3.36
C LYS A 36 -14.31 -9.57 3.20
N SER A 37 -14.97 -9.74 2.05
CA SER A 37 -15.73 -10.94 1.74
C SER A 37 -14.83 -12.19 1.66
N ILE A 38 -13.68 -12.08 0.98
CA ILE A 38 -12.70 -13.16 0.85
C ILE A 38 -12.12 -13.52 2.21
N GLY A 39 -11.66 -12.53 2.97
CA GLY A 39 -11.09 -12.72 4.30
C GLY A 39 -12.08 -13.36 5.26
N GLY A 40 -13.35 -12.95 5.23
CA GLY A 40 -14.42 -13.61 6.00
C GLY A 40 -14.63 -15.07 5.61
N THR A 41 -14.55 -15.40 4.31
CA THR A 41 -14.70 -16.77 3.80
C THR A 41 -13.49 -17.65 4.18
N LEU A 42 -12.29 -17.08 4.14
CA LEU A 42 -11.03 -17.78 4.40
C LEU A 42 -10.57 -17.73 5.87
N GLY A 43 -11.33 -17.08 6.76
CA GLY A 43 -10.95 -16.89 8.16
C GLY A 43 -9.70 -16.03 8.36
N LYS A 44 -9.45 -15.07 7.45
CA LYS A 44 -8.29 -14.16 7.52
C LYS A 44 -8.62 -12.92 8.35
N THR A 45 -7.67 -12.50 9.19
CA THR A 45 -7.77 -11.31 10.03
C THR A 45 -6.90 -10.18 9.47
N TRP A 46 -7.29 -9.66 8.31
CA TRP A 46 -6.60 -8.55 7.64
C TRP A 46 -6.91 -7.20 8.27
N LYS A 47 -5.87 -6.37 8.44
CA LYS A 47 -5.98 -4.99 8.92
C LYS A 47 -6.18 -4.04 7.73
N PHE A 48 -7.44 -3.78 7.40
CA PHE A 48 -7.83 -2.84 6.33
C PHE A 48 -7.48 -1.37 6.61
N SER A 49 -7.02 -1.04 7.81
CA SER A 49 -6.46 0.27 8.14
C SER A 49 -5.01 0.44 7.65
N VAL A 50 -4.39 -0.64 7.16
CA VAL A 50 -3.02 -0.65 6.67
C VAL A 50 -3.02 -1.03 5.20
N ASP A 51 -2.26 -0.29 4.39
CA ASP A 51 -2.14 -0.56 2.96
C ASP A 51 -1.43 -1.91 2.72
N PRO A 52 -2.10 -2.91 2.11
CA PRO A 52 -1.49 -4.19 1.75
C PRO A 52 -0.35 -4.08 0.73
N CYS A 53 -0.32 -3.02 -0.09
CA CYS A 53 0.73 -2.76 -1.06
C CYS A 53 1.86 -1.88 -0.49
N GLY A 54 1.73 -1.46 0.77
CA GLY A 54 2.71 -0.67 1.49
C GLY A 54 3.79 -1.52 2.16
N SER A 55 4.49 -0.94 3.14
CA SER A 55 5.57 -1.62 3.87
C SER A 55 5.04 -2.74 4.76
N GLY A 56 4.82 -3.91 4.15
CA GLY A 56 4.84 -5.26 4.74
C GLY A 56 4.27 -5.42 6.15
N ASP A 57 3.02 -5.02 6.39
CA ASP A 57 2.35 -5.36 7.65
C ASP A 57 2.10 -6.89 7.70
N GLU A 58 2.49 -7.49 8.82
CA GLU A 58 2.38 -8.93 9.07
C GLU A 58 0.94 -9.46 8.95
N SER A 59 -0.06 -8.59 9.06
CA SER A 59 -1.46 -8.94 8.81
C SER A 59 -1.69 -9.40 7.37
N TRP A 60 -0.96 -8.83 6.39
CA TRP A 60 -1.11 -9.10 4.96
C TRP A 60 -0.09 -10.11 4.40
N ALA A 61 1.03 -10.31 5.10
CA ALA A 61 2.16 -11.13 4.64
C ALA A 61 2.65 -12.10 5.72
N LYS A 62 1.74 -12.91 6.29
CA LYS A 62 2.13 -13.98 7.23
C LYS A 62 2.37 -15.27 6.47
N PHE A 63 3.45 -15.97 6.80
CA PHE A 63 3.60 -17.37 6.40
C PHE A 63 2.36 -18.15 6.87
N ALA A 64 1.83 -18.99 5.98
CA ALA A 64 0.79 -19.95 6.31
C ALA A 64 1.14 -20.63 7.65
N GLU A 65 0.16 -20.78 8.54
CA GLU A 65 0.31 -21.72 9.64
C GLU A 65 0.65 -23.10 9.06
N LYS A 66 1.38 -23.94 9.81
CA LYS A 66 1.62 -25.31 9.38
C LYS A 66 0.26 -25.93 9.02
N ASP A 67 0.15 -26.44 7.78
CA ASP A 67 -1.04 -27.05 7.19
C ASP A 67 -2.14 -26.10 6.66
N ALA A 68 -1.90 -24.78 6.59
CA ALA A 68 -2.88 -23.89 5.95
C ALA A 68 -2.86 -24.07 4.42
N TYR A 69 -4.02 -24.42 3.85
CA TYR A 69 -4.21 -24.57 2.40
C TYR A 69 -4.03 -23.25 1.63
N TYR A 70 -4.36 -22.13 2.27
CA TYR A 70 -4.24 -20.79 1.69
C TYR A 70 -3.20 -19.96 2.46
N VAL A 71 -2.14 -19.55 1.77
CA VAL A 71 -1.11 -18.66 2.31
C VAL A 71 -1.72 -17.29 2.59
N ASN A 72 -1.21 -16.59 3.60
CA ASN A 72 -1.65 -15.25 3.92
C ASN A 72 -0.70 -14.22 3.29
N ASN A 73 -0.71 -14.14 1.95
CA ASN A 73 0.21 -13.28 1.21
C ASN A 73 -0.45 -12.64 -0.01
N VAL A 74 -0.51 -11.31 -0.02
CA VAL A 74 -1.00 -10.54 -1.17
C VAL A 74 0.18 -10.05 -2.02
N THR A 75 0.01 -10.04 -3.34
CA THR A 75 0.99 -9.49 -4.27
C THR A 75 0.36 -8.33 -5.02
N CYS A 76 1.07 -7.21 -5.04
CA CYS A 76 0.64 -5.99 -5.72
C CYS A 76 1.43 -5.75 -7.01
N ASP A 77 0.75 -5.18 -7.99
CA ASP A 77 1.35 -4.55 -9.16
C ASP A 77 1.23 -3.03 -9.00
N CYS A 78 2.39 -2.38 -8.90
CA CYS A 78 2.52 -0.92 -8.79
C CYS A 78 3.10 -0.30 -10.08
N SER A 79 3.03 -1.00 -11.20
CA SER A 79 3.44 -0.47 -12.52
C SER A 79 2.59 0.74 -12.93
N SER A 80 1.36 0.81 -12.42
CA SER A 80 0.45 1.96 -12.51
C SER A 80 0.20 2.52 -11.12
N ASN A 81 -0.15 3.81 -11.05
CA ASN A 81 -0.60 4.45 -9.81
C ASN A 81 -2.11 4.77 -9.95
N PRO A 82 -2.98 4.28 -9.04
CA PRO A 82 -2.68 3.54 -7.81
C PRO A 82 -2.23 2.09 -8.03
N CYS A 83 -1.53 1.51 -7.05
CA CYS A 83 -1.18 0.07 -7.04
C CYS A 83 -2.45 -0.80 -6.96
N HIS A 84 -2.38 -2.00 -7.54
CA HIS A 84 -3.47 -2.97 -7.52
C HIS A 84 -3.02 -4.32 -6.98
N ILE A 85 -3.90 -5.00 -6.25
CA ILE A 85 -3.66 -6.40 -5.88
C ILE A 85 -3.91 -7.28 -7.11
N VAL A 86 -2.91 -8.07 -7.49
CA VAL A 86 -2.98 -8.97 -8.65
C VAL A 86 -3.00 -10.45 -8.27
N ARG A 87 -2.52 -10.81 -7.07
CA ARG A 87 -2.51 -12.18 -6.55
C ARG A 87 -2.68 -12.22 -5.04
N MET A 88 -3.19 -13.35 -4.55
CA MET A 88 -3.42 -13.69 -3.15
C MET A 88 -3.23 -15.19 -2.94
#